data_AF-A0A7S0F2S9-F1
#
_entry.id   AF-A0A7S0F2S9-F1
#
_cell.length_a   1.000
_cell.length_b   1.000
_cell.length_c   1.000
_cell.angle_alpha   90.00
_cell.angle_beta   90.00
_cell.angle_gamma   90.00
#
_symmetry.space_group_name_H-M   'P 1'
#
loop_
_entity.id
_entity.type
_entity.pdbx_description
1 polymer ?
#
loop_
_entity_poly.entity_id
_entity_poly.type
_entity_poly.pdbx_seq_one_letter_code
_entity_poly.pdbx_strand_id
1 'polypeptide(L)'
;EALLPTCAFYAIDEEMTGIMLSKETAPNMADVCEARYAKMKRVVREYSLMQVGICLFHEQADGSLLSRPFNFYVFPGASSRRRIVMDASTAHFHRSNHMDFNKWINQGVPYLSAAEYDAEAEALLAESTPQPRPRVTLTREDDVAFMSSAMATLHAWLAEPWAEDGAPAELALPATNPFLRRAL
;
A
#
# COMPACT_ATOMS: atom_id res chain seq x y z
N GLU A 1 4.42 -17.46 -0.43
CA GLU A 1 3.98 -18.02 0.87
C GLU A 1 4.28 -19.51 1.05
N ALA A 2 4.22 -20.36 0.01
CA ALA A 2 4.40 -21.82 0.13
C ALA A 2 5.70 -22.31 0.82
N LEU A 3 6.76 -21.48 0.89
CA LEU A 3 8.04 -21.84 1.50
C LEU A 3 8.12 -21.55 3.01
N LEU A 4 7.27 -20.66 3.55
CA LEU A 4 7.29 -20.28 4.96
C LEU A 4 6.82 -21.42 5.88
N PRO A 5 5.69 -22.11 5.61
CA PRO A 5 5.20 -23.17 6.50
C PRO A 5 6.15 -24.35 6.67
N THR A 6 7.04 -24.58 5.70
CA THR A 6 7.99 -25.70 5.71
C THR A 6 9.38 -25.31 6.21
N CYS A 7 9.62 -24.02 6.48
CA CYS A 7 10.94 -23.59 6.96
C CYS A 7 11.19 -24.06 8.40
N ALA A 8 12.43 -24.44 8.70
CA ALA A 8 12.85 -24.79 10.04
C ALA A 8 13.07 -23.52 10.88
N PHE A 9 13.73 -22.52 10.27
CA PHE A 9 13.91 -21.18 10.83
C PHE A 9 14.21 -20.18 9.72
N TYR A 10 14.23 -18.90 10.07
CA TYR A 10 14.59 -17.82 9.16
C TYR A 10 15.55 -16.84 9.84
N ALA A 11 16.36 -16.17 9.03
CA ALA A 11 17.22 -15.06 9.44
C ALA A 11 16.77 -13.78 8.72
N ILE A 12 16.91 -12.64 9.40
CA ILE A 12 16.54 -11.32 8.88
C ILE A 12 17.73 -10.39 9.05
N ASP A 13 17.94 -9.52 8.05
CA ASP A 13 18.85 -8.39 8.10
C ASP A 13 18.21 -7.17 7.44
N GLU A 14 18.54 -5.97 7.90
CA GLU A 14 17.88 -4.73 7.49
C GLU A 14 18.90 -3.67 7.09
N GLU A 15 18.68 -3.07 5.92
CA GLU A 15 19.44 -1.92 5.47
C GLU A 15 18.64 -0.65 5.74
N MET A 16 19.25 0.28 6.47
CA MET A 16 18.61 1.49 6.98
C MET A 16 19.16 2.74 6.33
N THR A 17 18.39 3.84 6.34
CA THR A 17 18.85 5.15 5.87
C THR A 17 19.81 5.85 6.85
N GLY A 18 19.99 5.30 8.04
CA GLY A 18 20.96 5.75 9.05
C GLY A 18 20.96 4.86 10.28
N ILE A 19 21.99 5.00 11.12
CA ILE A 19 22.21 4.15 12.31
C ILE A 19 22.36 4.95 13.62
N MET A 20 22.65 6.25 13.55
CA MET A 20 22.86 7.11 14.71
C MET A 20 22.50 8.55 14.38
N LEU A 21 21.71 9.21 15.21
CA LEU A 21 21.33 10.62 15.00
C LEU A 21 22.42 11.59 15.44
N SER A 22 23.04 11.27 16.57
CA SER A 22 24.05 12.09 17.23
C SER A 22 24.84 11.27 18.24
N LYS A 23 25.90 11.84 18.81
CA LYS A 23 26.73 11.18 19.83
C LYS A 23 25.92 10.75 21.06
N GLU A 24 24.84 11.46 21.38
CA GLU A 24 23.95 11.14 22.50
C GLU A 24 23.15 9.85 22.27
N THR A 25 22.87 9.51 21.00
CA THR A 25 22.17 8.28 20.62
C THR A 25 23.11 7.10 20.40
N ALA A 26 24.43 7.33 20.41
CA ALA A 26 25.40 6.26 20.24
C ALA A 26 25.28 5.25 21.40
N PRO A 27 25.27 3.94 21.10
CA PRO A 27 25.28 2.90 22.12
C PRO A 27 26.51 3.03 23.03
N ASN A 28 26.31 3.04 24.35
CA ASN A 28 27.38 2.99 25.33
C ASN A 28 27.36 1.63 26.05
N MET A 29 28.53 1.07 26.34
CA MET A 29 28.67 -0.18 27.09
C MET A 29 28.16 -0.07 28.53
N ALA A 30 28.13 1.14 29.09
CA ALA A 30 27.57 1.41 30.41
C ALA A 30 26.05 1.65 30.41
N ASP A 31 25.40 1.67 29.23
CA ASP A 31 23.94 1.87 29.18
C ASP A 31 23.21 0.66 29.78
N VAL A 32 22.30 0.93 30.72
CA VAL A 32 21.27 -0.05 31.09
C VAL A 32 20.31 -0.29 29.93
N CYS A 33 19.64 -1.45 29.92
CA CYS A 33 18.77 -1.86 28.82
C CYS A 33 17.72 -0.80 28.44
N GLU A 34 17.09 -0.17 29.43
CA GLU A 34 16.07 0.88 29.21
C GLU A 34 16.66 2.12 28.53
N ALA A 35 17.83 2.58 28.99
CA ALA A 35 18.51 3.73 28.39
C ALA A 35 18.91 3.44 26.94
N ARG A 36 19.42 2.24 26.66
CA ARG A 36 19.74 1.79 25.30
C ARG A 36 18.49 1.74 24.43
N TYR A 37 17.40 1.16 24.93
CA TYR A 37 16.11 1.15 24.22
C TYR A 37 15.62 2.56 23.91
N ALA A 38 15.66 3.49 24.87
CA ALA A 38 15.22 4.87 24.67
C ALA A 38 16.04 5.59 23.58
N LYS A 39 17.36 5.35 23.53
CA LYS A 39 18.22 5.87 22.46
C LYS A 39 17.85 5.29 21.09
N MET A 40 17.78 3.96 20.98
CA MET A 40 17.49 3.28 19.71
C MET A 40 16.09 3.60 19.21
N LYS A 41 15.10 3.74 20.10
CA LYS A 41 13.75 4.18 19.78
C LYS A 41 13.72 5.54 19.08
N ARG A 42 14.64 6.46 19.42
CA ARG A 42 14.75 7.75 18.74
C ARG A 42 15.33 7.58 17.34
N VAL A 43 16.37 6.76 17.19
CA VAL A 43 17.01 6.46 15.90
C VAL A 43 16.01 5.86 14.91
N VAL A 44 15.29 4.80 15.30
CA VAL A 44 14.32 4.09 14.42
C VAL A 44 13.06 4.91 14.10
N ARG A 45 12.83 6.03 14.80
CA ARG A 45 11.73 6.96 14.50
C ARG A 45 12.08 7.97 13.41
N GLU A 46 13.36 8.21 13.19
CA GLU A 46 13.85 9.20 12.22
C GLU A 46 14.32 8.51 10.92
N TYR A 47 15.05 7.39 11.04
CA TYR A 47 15.52 6.65 9.87
C TYR A 47 14.49 5.64 9.39
N SER A 48 14.57 5.31 8.11
CA SER A 48 13.65 4.42 7.39
C SER A 48 14.36 3.18 6.90
N LEU A 49 13.59 2.11 6.69
CA LEU A 49 14.04 0.89 6.02
C LEU A 49 14.23 1.14 4.53
N MET A 50 15.32 0.59 3.99
CA MET A 50 15.62 0.58 2.56
C MET A 50 15.44 -0.80 1.94
N GLN A 51 15.96 -1.82 2.62
CA GLN A 51 15.89 -3.20 2.19
C GLN A 51 15.73 -4.11 3.41
N VAL A 52 14.95 -5.18 3.25
CA VAL A 52 14.83 -6.28 4.21
C VAL A 52 15.34 -7.54 3.53
N GLY A 53 16.43 -8.09 4.04
CA GLY A 53 16.94 -9.40 3.67
C GLY A 53 16.26 -10.47 4.53
N ILE A 54 15.67 -11.49 3.91
CA ILE A 54 15.09 -12.64 4.62
C ILE A 54 15.69 -13.90 4.02
N CYS A 55 16.30 -14.75 4.84
CA CYS A 55 16.78 -16.05 4.42
C CYS A 55 15.99 -17.16 5.13
N LEU A 56 15.33 -18.01 4.36
CA LEU A 56 14.62 -19.18 4.87
C LEU A 56 15.57 -20.38 4.85
N PHE A 57 15.56 -21.18 5.93
CA PHE A 57 16.35 -22.40 6.04
C PHE A 57 15.45 -23.62 6.13
N HIS A 58 15.71 -24.61 5.27
CA HIS A 58 14.97 -25.87 5.21
C HIS A 58 15.90 -27.04 5.45
N GLU A 59 15.58 -27.88 6.43
CA GLU A 59 16.29 -29.15 6.65
C GLU A 59 16.09 -30.08 5.45
N GLN A 60 17.20 -30.67 5.00
CA GLN A 60 17.23 -31.69 3.96
C GLN A 60 17.29 -33.08 4.59
N ALA A 61 16.97 -34.11 3.81
CA ALA A 61 16.97 -35.50 4.27
C ALA A 61 18.36 -35.99 4.73
N ASP A 62 19.43 -35.36 4.25
CA ASP A 62 20.82 -35.64 4.64
C ASP A 62 21.28 -34.85 5.89
N GLY A 63 20.39 -34.08 6.52
CA GLY A 63 20.68 -33.24 7.68
C GLY A 63 21.32 -31.89 7.33
N SER A 64 21.55 -31.59 6.05
CA SER A 64 22.02 -30.26 5.63
C SER A 64 20.90 -29.22 5.65
N LEU A 65 21.27 -27.93 5.63
CA LEU A 65 20.33 -26.81 5.55
C LEU A 65 20.37 -26.18 4.16
N LEU A 66 19.22 -26.16 3.49
CA LEU A 66 19.02 -25.42 2.26
C LEU A 66 18.63 -23.98 2.60
N SER A 67 19.48 -23.02 2.23
CA SER A 67 19.21 -21.59 2.38
C SER A 67 18.51 -21.00 1.16
N ARG A 68 17.54 -20.14 1.39
CA ARG A 68 16.76 -19.43 0.37
C ARG A 68 16.71 -17.95 0.71
N PRO A 69 17.71 -17.15 0.27
CA PRO A 69 17.75 -15.73 0.54
C PRO A 69 16.81 -14.96 -0.39
N PHE A 70 16.18 -13.93 0.16
CA PHE A 70 15.29 -12.98 -0.52
C PHE A 70 15.69 -11.56 -0.10
N ASN A 71 15.71 -10.64 -1.05
CA ASN A 71 15.99 -9.23 -0.80
C ASN A 71 14.79 -8.38 -1.23
N PHE A 72 14.12 -7.77 -0.28
CA PHE A 72 12.97 -6.91 -0.51
C PHE A 72 13.39 -5.46 -0.38
N TYR A 73 13.37 -4.72 -1.49
CA TYR A 73 13.42 -3.27 -1.41
C TYR A 73 12.08 -2.78 -0.87
N VAL A 74 12.10 -1.89 0.12
CA VAL A 74 10.89 -1.39 0.78
C VAL A 74 10.90 0.12 0.79
N PHE A 75 9.75 0.74 0.51
CA PHE A 75 9.61 2.18 0.48
C PHE A 75 8.27 2.58 1.12
N PRO A 76 8.19 3.65 1.92
CA PRO A 76 6.91 4.08 2.49
C PRO A 76 5.83 4.24 1.40
N GLY A 77 4.63 3.71 1.65
CA GLY A 77 3.52 3.82 0.70
C GLY A 77 3.13 5.27 0.42
N ALA A 78 2.49 5.54 -0.73
CA ALA A 78 2.12 6.90 -1.15
C ALA A 78 1.16 7.63 -0.18
N SER A 79 0.34 6.88 0.57
CA SER A 79 -0.53 7.43 1.62
C SER A 79 0.23 7.74 2.92
N SER A 80 1.45 7.23 3.09
CA SER A 80 2.27 7.51 4.26
C SER A 80 2.76 8.95 4.23
N ARG A 81 2.56 9.66 5.35
CA ARG A 81 3.10 11.02 5.56
C ARG A 81 4.53 11.00 6.12
N ARG A 82 5.21 9.85 6.11
CA ARG A 82 6.57 9.71 6.63
C ARG A 82 7.55 10.52 5.79
N ARG A 83 8.41 11.28 6.47
CA ARG A 83 9.58 11.91 5.85
C ARG A 83 10.71 10.90 5.85
N ILE A 84 11.39 10.77 4.72
CA ILE A 84 12.59 9.96 4.62
C ILE A 84 13.80 10.85 4.91
N VAL A 85 14.52 10.52 5.98
CA VAL A 85 15.79 11.16 6.36
C VAL A 85 16.91 10.17 6.10
N MET A 86 18.02 10.63 5.53
CA MET A 86 19.17 9.79 5.22
C MET A 86 20.48 10.48 5.61
N ASP A 87 21.37 9.75 6.26
CA ASP A 87 22.72 10.24 6.55
C ASP A 87 23.60 10.17 5.30
N ALA A 88 24.40 11.22 5.07
CA ALA A 88 25.33 11.26 3.95
C ALA A 88 26.37 10.13 3.99
N SER A 89 26.85 9.76 5.18
CA SER A 89 27.77 8.63 5.36
C SER A 89 27.11 7.30 5.00
N THR A 90 25.85 7.09 5.40
CA THR A 90 25.05 5.91 5.06
C THR A 90 24.78 5.84 3.55
N ALA A 91 24.47 6.97 2.92
CA ALA A 91 24.33 7.06 1.47
C ALA A 91 25.61 6.67 0.74
N HIS A 92 26.75 7.15 1.22
CA HIS A 92 28.05 6.78 0.69
C HIS A 92 28.34 5.29 0.87
N PHE A 93 28.10 4.73 2.06
CA PHE A 93 28.29 3.32 2.36
C PHE A 93 27.45 2.42 1.44
N HIS A 94 26.15 2.70 1.32
CA HIS A 94 25.23 1.92 0.48
C HIS A 94 25.60 2.01 -1.00
N ARG A 95 25.98 3.19 -1.49
CA ARG A 95 26.48 3.36 -2.86
C ARG A 95 27.74 2.52 -3.11
N SER A 96 28.67 2.50 -2.17
CA SER A 96 29.91 1.72 -2.27
C SER A 96 29.67 0.21 -2.21
N ASN A 97 28.56 -0.23 -1.60
CA ASN A 97 28.11 -1.63 -1.57
C ASN A 97 27.04 -1.93 -2.64
N HIS A 98 26.96 -1.12 -3.71
CA HIS A 98 26.10 -1.35 -4.87
C HIS A 98 24.59 -1.38 -4.59
N MET A 99 24.12 -0.68 -3.55
CA MET A 99 22.69 -0.50 -3.35
C MET A 99 22.08 0.30 -4.51
N ASP A 100 21.05 -0.28 -5.14
CA ASP A 100 20.28 0.38 -6.19
C ASP A 100 19.19 1.29 -5.58
N PHE A 101 19.52 2.58 -5.46
CA PHE A 101 18.61 3.62 -4.99
C PHE A 101 17.40 3.83 -5.92
N ASN A 102 17.56 3.61 -7.22
CA ASN A 102 16.44 3.75 -8.16
C ASN A 102 15.45 2.61 -7.96
N LYS A 103 15.93 1.39 -7.75
CA LYS A 103 15.07 0.25 -7.41
C LYS A 103 14.40 0.45 -6.06
N TRP A 104 15.12 0.98 -5.07
CA TRP A 104 14.54 1.32 -3.76
C TRP A 104 13.36 2.30 -3.89
N ILE A 105 13.55 3.44 -4.56
CA ILE A 105 12.53 4.50 -4.64
C ILE A 105 11.39 4.12 -5.59
N ASN A 106 11.70 3.56 -6.77
CA ASN A 106 10.70 3.37 -7.82
C ASN A 106 9.99 2.01 -7.75
N GLN A 107 10.60 1.00 -7.13
CA GLN A 107 10.12 -0.38 -7.11
C GLN A 107 10.06 -0.96 -5.69
N GLY A 108 10.27 -0.13 -4.67
CA GLY A 108 10.14 -0.55 -3.28
C GLY A 108 8.73 -1.02 -2.98
N VAL A 109 8.63 -2.17 -2.31
CA VAL A 109 7.35 -2.69 -1.83
C VAL A 109 6.78 -1.69 -0.81
N PRO A 110 5.56 -1.16 -1.03
CA PRO A 110 4.96 -0.20 -0.12
C PRO A 110 4.63 -0.88 1.21
N TYR A 111 4.84 -0.17 2.32
CA TYR A 111 4.45 -0.62 3.65
C TYR A 111 3.74 0.48 4.42
N LEU A 112 2.90 0.05 5.37
CA LEU A 112 2.17 0.88 6.32
C LEU A 112 2.36 0.31 7.72
N SER A 113 2.38 1.16 8.73
CA SER A 113 2.15 0.70 10.10
C SER A 113 0.71 0.26 10.29
N ALA A 114 0.43 -0.54 11.32
CA ALA A 114 -0.93 -0.98 11.65
C ALA A 114 -1.90 0.21 11.78
N ALA A 115 -1.47 1.30 12.46
CA ALA A 115 -2.29 2.50 12.62
C ALA A 115 -2.54 3.24 11.29
N GLU A 116 -1.55 3.27 10.38
CA GLU A 116 -1.74 3.85 9.04
C GLU A 116 -2.67 2.99 8.20
N TYR A 117 -2.57 1.66 8.30
CA TYR A 117 -3.46 0.72 7.63
C TYR A 117 -4.91 0.86 8.10
N ASP A 118 -5.14 0.87 9.42
CA ASP A 118 -6.49 0.99 9.99
C ASP A 118 -7.17 2.29 9.56
N ALA A 119 -6.42 3.41 9.58
CA ALA A 119 -6.92 4.71 9.15
C ALA A 119 -7.27 4.73 7.64
N GLU A 120 -6.44 4.10 6.80
CA GLU A 120 -6.70 3.99 5.36
C GLU A 120 -7.92 3.10 5.09
N ALA A 121 -8.04 1.97 5.79
CA ALA A 121 -9.17 1.06 5.67
C ALA A 121 -10.49 1.75 6.06
N GLU A 122 -10.50 2.53 7.15
CA GLU A 122 -11.66 3.35 7.54
C GLU A 122 -12.01 4.41 6.49
N ALA A 123 -11.00 5.09 5.92
CA ALA A 123 -11.22 6.10 4.88
C ALA A 123 -11.86 5.50 3.61
N LEU A 124 -11.36 4.35 3.15
CA LEU A 124 -11.92 3.64 1.99
C LEU A 124 -13.37 3.19 2.21
N LEU A 125 -13.70 2.75 3.43
CA LEU A 125 -15.08 2.40 3.80
C LEU A 125 -15.98 3.65 3.82
N ALA A 126 -15.48 4.77 4.33
CA ALA A 126 -16.23 6.03 4.35
C ALA A 126 -16.51 6.57 2.94
N GLU A 127 -15.54 6.50 2.03
CA GLU A 127 -15.72 6.87 0.61
C GLU A 127 -16.73 5.99 -0.12
N SER A 128 -16.76 4.70 0.24
CA SER A 128 -17.69 3.72 -0.34
C SER A 128 -19.14 3.89 0.18
N THR A 129 -19.34 4.70 1.22
CA THR A 129 -20.67 4.90 1.80
C THR A 129 -21.38 6.03 1.05
N PRO A 130 -22.44 5.74 0.27
CA PRO A 130 -23.15 6.78 -0.47
C PRO A 130 -23.78 7.76 0.50
N GLN A 131 -23.29 8.99 0.51
CA GLN A 131 -23.95 10.06 1.25
C GLN A 131 -25.35 10.27 0.67
N PRO A 132 -26.40 10.39 1.51
CA PRO A 132 -27.75 10.64 1.03
C PRO A 132 -27.80 12.01 0.34
N ARG A 133 -27.77 11.99 -1.00
CA ARG A 133 -27.90 13.19 -1.81
C ARG A 133 -29.39 13.49 -2.00
N PRO A 134 -29.83 14.76 -1.84
CA PRO A 134 -31.23 15.11 -2.10
C PRO A 134 -31.57 14.80 -3.55
N ARG A 135 -32.75 14.18 -3.74
CA ARG A 135 -33.27 13.77 -5.05
C ARG A 135 -33.44 15.02 -5.93
N VAL A 136 -32.92 14.95 -7.16
CA VAL A 136 -33.08 16.05 -8.12
C VAL A 136 -34.51 16.01 -8.65
N THR A 137 -35.24 17.12 -8.48
CA THR A 137 -36.55 17.30 -9.10
C THR A 137 -36.37 17.98 -10.45
N LEU A 138 -36.76 17.30 -11.53
CA LEU A 138 -36.75 17.87 -12.87
C LEU A 138 -38.01 18.72 -13.07
N THR A 139 -37.82 20.00 -13.39
CA THR A 139 -38.93 20.94 -13.61
C THR A 139 -39.07 21.39 -15.06
N ARG A 140 -38.01 21.27 -15.86
CA ARG A 140 -38.01 21.62 -17.28
C ARG A 140 -38.54 20.44 -18.10
N GLU A 141 -39.43 20.73 -19.05
CA GLU A 141 -40.04 19.71 -19.91
C GLU A 141 -39.00 18.94 -20.73
N ASP A 142 -37.98 19.63 -21.28
CA ASP A 142 -36.89 19.00 -22.03
C ASP A 142 -36.11 17.97 -21.19
N ASP A 143 -35.83 18.32 -19.92
CA ASP A 143 -35.09 17.46 -19.00
C ASP A 143 -35.91 16.23 -18.61
N VAL A 144 -37.23 16.40 -18.41
CA VAL A 144 -38.17 15.30 -18.13
C VAL A 144 -38.29 14.36 -19.32
N ALA A 145 -38.39 14.90 -20.54
CA ALA A 145 -38.45 14.12 -21.77
C ALA A 145 -37.15 13.32 -21.97
N PHE A 146 -36.00 13.97 -21.78
CA PHE A 146 -34.70 13.31 -21.82
C PHE A 146 -34.61 12.14 -20.81
N MET A 147 -34.98 12.38 -19.55
CA MET A 147 -34.95 11.36 -18.51
C MET A 147 -35.88 10.18 -18.82
N SER A 148 -37.08 10.48 -19.32
CA SER A 148 -38.05 9.45 -19.71
C SER A 148 -37.51 8.58 -20.84
N SER A 149 -36.84 9.18 -21.83
CA SER A 149 -36.18 8.44 -22.91
C SER A 149 -35.04 7.56 -22.40
N ALA A 150 -34.19 8.08 -21.52
CA ALA A 150 -33.06 7.32 -20.96
C ALA A 150 -33.55 6.13 -20.10
N MET A 151 -34.59 6.33 -19.29
CA MET A 151 -35.23 5.28 -18.49
C MET A 151 -35.90 4.23 -19.37
N ALA A 152 -36.52 4.62 -20.49
CA ALA A 152 -37.09 3.68 -21.45
C ALA A 152 -36.00 2.77 -22.06
N THR A 153 -34.84 3.32 -22.43
CA THR A 153 -33.70 2.53 -22.90
C THR A 153 -33.19 1.58 -21.82
N LEU A 154 -33.09 2.03 -20.57
CA LEU A 154 -32.70 1.19 -19.43
C LEU A 154 -33.69 0.04 -19.20
N HIS A 155 -35.00 0.31 -19.25
CA HIS A 155 -36.02 -0.72 -19.10
C HIS A 155 -36.01 -1.74 -20.23
N ALA A 156 -35.80 -1.29 -21.47
CA ALA A 156 -35.64 -2.19 -22.61
C ALA A 156 -34.43 -3.11 -22.41
N TRP A 157 -33.30 -2.54 -22.00
CA TRP A 157 -32.08 -3.29 -21.71
C TRP A 157 -32.23 -4.29 -20.55
N LEU A 158 -32.89 -3.90 -19.46
CA LEU A 158 -33.18 -4.81 -18.33
C LEU A 158 -34.10 -5.98 -18.71
N ALA A 159 -34.92 -5.81 -19.75
CA ALA A 159 -35.82 -6.85 -20.24
C ALA A 159 -35.14 -7.81 -21.23
N GLU A 160 -33.94 -7.51 -21.72
CA GLU A 160 -33.19 -8.41 -22.60
C GLU A 160 -32.66 -9.62 -21.81
N PRO A 161 -32.86 -10.85 -22.32
CA PRO A 161 -32.29 -12.03 -21.71
C PRO A 161 -30.76 -11.97 -21.76
N TRP A 162 -30.12 -12.46 -20.71
CA TRP A 162 -28.67 -12.47 -20.61
C TRP A 162 -28.10 -13.37 -21.71
N ALA A 163 -26.94 -13.00 -22.28
CA ALA A 163 -26.27 -13.86 -23.26
C ALA A 163 -25.98 -15.25 -22.64
N GLU A 164 -25.83 -16.28 -23.48
CA GLU A 164 -25.56 -17.66 -23.02
C GLU A 164 -24.32 -17.75 -22.11
N ASP A 165 -23.42 -16.77 -22.21
CA ASP A 165 -22.18 -16.64 -21.44
C ASP A 165 -22.38 -16.04 -20.04
N GLY A 166 -23.61 -15.64 -19.69
CA GLY A 166 -23.98 -15.10 -18.38
C GLY A 166 -23.59 -13.65 -18.13
N ALA A 167 -23.12 -12.92 -19.15
CA ALA A 167 -22.86 -11.48 -19.08
C ALA A 167 -23.99 -10.68 -19.76
N PRO A 168 -24.53 -9.62 -19.13
CA PRO A 168 -25.47 -8.72 -19.79
C PRO A 168 -24.74 -7.89 -20.86
N ALA A 169 -25.44 -7.50 -21.92
CA ALA A 169 -24.91 -6.55 -22.90
C ALA A 169 -24.56 -5.21 -22.22
N GLU A 170 -23.55 -4.48 -22.67
CA GLU A 170 -23.26 -3.16 -22.10
C GLU A 170 -24.29 -2.10 -22.57
N LEU A 171 -24.83 -1.31 -21.65
CA LEU A 171 -25.73 -0.18 -21.97
C LEU A 171 -24.98 1.15 -21.91
N ALA A 172 -24.82 1.79 -23.07
CA ALA A 172 -24.34 3.17 -23.14
C ALA A 172 -25.49 4.16 -22.97
N LEU A 173 -25.48 4.92 -21.88
CA LEU A 173 -26.44 6.02 -21.69
C LEU A 173 -26.08 7.22 -22.57
N PRO A 174 -27.07 8.01 -23.03
CA PRO A 174 -26.83 9.21 -23.81
C PRO A 174 -25.96 10.22 -23.04
N ALA A 175 -25.14 10.99 -23.77
CA ALA A 175 -24.29 12.00 -23.17
C ALA A 175 -25.13 13.11 -22.51
N THR A 176 -24.78 13.47 -21.27
CA THR A 176 -25.53 14.46 -20.48
C THR A 176 -24.66 15.50 -19.80
N ASN A 177 -25.28 16.63 -19.46
CA ASN A 177 -24.71 17.62 -18.56
C ASN A 177 -24.67 17.09 -17.11
N PRO A 178 -23.87 17.69 -16.21
CA PRO A 178 -23.73 17.23 -14.82
C PRO A 178 -25.04 17.22 -14.01
N PHE A 179 -26.01 18.08 -14.36
CA PHE A 179 -27.31 18.14 -13.68
C PHE A 179 -28.17 16.92 -13.99
N LEU A 180 -28.30 16.57 -15.28
CA LEU A 180 -29.03 15.38 -15.73
C LEU A 180 -28.32 14.08 -15.33
N ARG A 181 -26.97 14.06 -15.33
CA ARG A 181 -26.19 12.93 -14.81
C ARG A 181 -26.45 12.66 -13.33
N ARG A 182 -26.73 13.70 -12.55
CA ARG A 182 -27.08 13.57 -11.13
C ARG A 182 -28.51 13.07 -10.94
N ALA A 183 -29.38 13.27 -11.92
CA ALA A 183 -30.78 12.85 -11.88
C ALA A 183 -31.00 11.43 -12.40
N LEU A 184 -30.15 10.97 -13.34
CA LEU A 184 -30.01 9.57 -13.77
C LEU A 184 -29.46 8.71 -12.62
#